data_AF-A0A936T937-F1
#
_entry.id   AF-A0A936T937-F1
#
_cell.length_a   1.000
_cell.length_b   1.000
_cell.length_c   1.000
_cell.angle_alpha   90.00
_cell.angle_beta   90.00
_cell.angle_gamma   90.00
#
_symmetry.space_group_name_H-M   'P 1'
#
loop_
_entity.id
_entity.type
_entity.pdbx_description
1 polymer ?
#
loop_
_entity_poly.entity_id
_entity_poly.type
_entity_poly.pdbx_seq_one_letter_code
_entity_poly.pdbx_strand_id
1 'polypeptide(L)'
;MNIQPQLIASCIKRERKAEYELYKNTYSYLMSICLRYTRDKDSASEMLNVGFLKILKNLEKYNLAIPFKVWIRKIMVNTLIDEYRKNKREREKITYVEEYYDSSSYADANEALSRIDCKQIYDLINLLPEMSKQVFNLFVIDGYSHKEVGDMLGISEGTSKWHLNAARTKLKEQLIEKNIVTTTL
;
A
#
# COMPACT_ATOMS: atom_id res chain seq x y z
N MET A 1 -13.73 9.47 7.73
CA MET A 1 -12.66 10.11 8.54
C MET A 1 -12.85 11.61 8.45
N ASN A 2 -13.18 12.26 9.56
CA ASN A 2 -13.32 13.71 9.66
C ASN A 2 -12.47 14.18 10.84
N ILE A 3 -11.35 14.86 10.56
CA ILE A 3 -10.38 15.29 11.57
C ILE A 3 -10.56 16.78 11.80
N GLN A 4 -10.94 17.15 13.02
CA GLN A 4 -11.14 18.54 13.39
C GLN A 4 -9.79 19.26 13.51
N PRO A 5 -9.68 20.53 13.07
CA PRO A 5 -8.45 21.33 13.21
C PRO A 5 -7.93 21.39 14.66
N GLN A 6 -8.85 21.42 15.63
CA GLN A 6 -8.50 21.42 17.05
C GLN A 6 -7.74 20.15 17.48
N LEU A 7 -8.12 18.99 16.95
CA LEU A 7 -7.43 17.73 17.24
C LEU A 7 -5.98 17.78 16.74
N ILE A 8 -5.76 18.35 15.55
CA ILE A 8 -4.42 18.55 14.98
C ILE A 8 -3.61 19.51 15.85
N ALA A 9 -4.20 20.63 16.29
CA ALA A 9 -3.53 21.58 17.16
C ALA A 9 -3.09 20.96 18.51
N SER A 10 -3.93 20.14 19.13
CA SER A 10 -3.57 19.40 20.35
C SER A 10 -2.47 18.34 20.10
N CYS A 11 -2.48 17.67 18.94
CA CYS A 11 -1.41 16.75 18.57
C CYS A 11 -0.06 17.47 18.40
N ILE A 12 -0.05 18.66 17.80
CA ILE A 12 1.16 19.49 17.67
C ILE A 12 1.73 19.82 19.06
N LYS A 13 0.87 20.06 20.06
CA LYS A 13 1.26 20.26 21.46
C LYS A 13 1.68 18.98 22.21
N ARG A 14 1.76 17.82 21.52
CA ARG A 14 2.12 16.50 22.10
C ARG A 14 1.18 16.03 23.21
N GLU A 15 -0.09 16.41 23.13
CA GLU A 15 -1.10 15.90 24.05
C GLU A 15 -1.38 14.42 23.74
N ARG A 16 -0.95 13.50 24.61
CA ARG A 16 -1.07 12.04 24.41
C ARG A 16 -2.48 11.59 24.06
N LYS A 17 -3.50 12.19 24.70
CA LYS A 17 -4.91 11.88 24.42
C LYS A 17 -5.28 12.23 22.97
N ALA A 18 -4.81 13.37 22.47
CA ALA A 18 -5.05 13.81 21.10
C ALA A 18 -4.34 12.92 20.08
N GLU A 19 -3.07 12.55 20.32
CA GLU A 19 -2.32 11.65 19.44
C GLU A 19 -2.99 10.27 19.35
N TYR A 20 -3.49 9.74 20.47
CA TYR A 20 -4.24 8.48 20.51
C TYR A 20 -5.59 8.56 19.77
N GLU A 21 -6.34 9.65 19.95
CA GLU A 21 -7.58 9.87 19.21
C GLU A 21 -7.32 9.99 17.70
N LEU A 22 -6.25 10.69 17.29
CA LEU A 22 -5.85 10.77 15.89
C LEU A 22 -5.48 9.39 15.33
N TYR A 23 -4.76 8.58 16.11
CA TYR A 23 -4.42 7.21 15.74
C TYR A 23 -5.69 6.39 15.50
N LYS A 24 -6.63 6.35 16.45
CA LYS A 24 -7.90 5.63 16.29
C LYS A 24 -8.68 6.05 15.06
N ASN A 25 -8.80 7.35 14.82
CA ASN A 25 -9.57 7.90 13.70
C ASN A 25 -8.93 7.60 12.32
N THR A 26 -7.62 7.35 12.29
CA THR A 26 -6.86 7.10 11.04
C THR A 26 -6.50 5.64 10.85
N TYR A 27 -6.54 4.82 11.90
CA TYR A 27 -6.05 3.44 11.94
C TYR A 27 -6.61 2.57 10.82
N SER A 28 -7.95 2.44 10.72
CA SER A 28 -8.58 1.60 9.70
C SER A 28 -8.14 1.98 8.28
N TYR A 29 -8.06 3.28 8.00
CA TYR A 29 -7.66 3.78 6.70
C TYR A 29 -6.19 3.51 6.41
N LEU A 30 -5.29 3.84 7.34
CA LEU A 30 -3.86 3.64 7.18
C LEU A 30 -3.47 2.15 7.14
N MET A 31 -4.14 1.32 7.94
CA MET A 31 -3.96 -0.14 7.93
C MET A 31 -4.36 -0.73 6.58
N SER A 32 -5.47 -0.27 5.99
CA SER A 32 -5.87 -0.71 4.66
C SER A 32 -4.84 -0.37 3.58
N ILE A 33 -4.06 0.70 3.76
CA ILE A 33 -2.95 1.04 2.88
C ILE A 33 -1.79 0.09 3.15
N CYS A 34 -1.36 -0.06 4.40
CA CYS A 34 -0.21 -0.90 4.76
C CYS A 34 -0.37 -2.34 4.27
N LEU A 35 -1.55 -2.93 4.47
CA LEU A 35 -1.86 -4.29 4.02
C LEU A 35 -1.60 -4.49 2.52
N ARG A 36 -1.90 -3.51 1.65
CA ARG A 36 -1.64 -3.63 0.20
C ARG A 36 -0.16 -3.76 -0.18
N TYR A 37 0.73 -3.33 0.72
CA TYR A 37 2.16 -3.22 0.46
C TYR A 37 2.99 -4.20 1.30
N THR A 38 2.37 -4.94 2.23
CA THR A 38 3.04 -5.89 3.13
C THR A 38 2.54 -7.31 2.93
N ARG A 39 3.30 -8.29 3.42
CA ARG A 39 3.01 -9.73 3.24
C ARG A 39 1.97 -10.24 4.23
N ASP A 40 1.98 -9.68 5.42
CA ASP A 40 1.13 -10.08 6.53
C ASP A 40 0.70 -8.86 7.37
N LYS A 41 -0.17 -9.13 8.35
CA LYS A 41 -0.76 -8.12 9.23
C LYS A 41 0.23 -7.54 10.24
N ASP A 42 1.23 -8.32 10.66
CA ASP A 42 2.21 -7.87 11.65
C ASP A 42 3.16 -6.86 11.00
N SER A 43 3.67 -7.19 9.81
CA SER A 43 4.41 -6.29 8.92
C SER A 43 3.60 -5.03 8.61
N ALA A 44 2.30 -5.16 8.34
CA ALA A 44 1.42 -4.00 8.11
C ALA A 44 1.33 -3.10 9.35
N SER A 45 1.25 -3.69 10.54
CA SER A 45 1.12 -2.97 11.80
C SER A 45 2.41 -2.26 12.18
N GLU A 46 3.56 -2.87 11.92
CA GLU A 46 4.87 -2.22 12.07
C GLU A 46 4.97 -0.99 11.17
N MET A 47 4.66 -1.15 9.88
CA MET A 47 4.72 -0.04 8.92
C MET A 47 3.74 1.07 9.24
N LEU A 48 2.54 0.73 9.72
CA LEU A 48 1.57 1.72 10.20
C LEU A 48 2.18 2.56 11.32
N ASN A 49 2.80 1.93 12.32
CA ASN A 49 3.40 2.65 13.45
C ASN A 49 4.53 3.57 13.00
N VAL A 50 5.42 3.09 12.12
CA VAL A 50 6.51 3.89 11.54
C VAL A 50 5.94 5.10 10.77
N GLY A 51 4.95 4.88 9.91
CA GLY A 51 4.31 5.93 9.14
C GLY A 51 3.52 6.91 10.01
N PHE A 52 2.84 6.43 11.04
CA PHE A 52 2.09 7.27 11.98
C PHE A 52 3.02 8.17 12.80
N LEU A 53 4.18 7.65 13.23
CA LEU A 53 5.20 8.47 13.89
C LEU A 53 5.71 9.57 12.95
N LYS A 54 5.94 9.27 11.66
CA LYS A 54 6.29 10.27 10.65
C LYS A 54 5.18 11.31 10.44
N ILE A 55 3.91 10.90 10.47
CA ILE A 55 2.75 11.82 10.42
C ILE A 55 2.83 12.79 11.60
N LEU A 56 2.91 12.30 12.84
CA LEU A 56 2.99 13.15 14.04
C LEU A 56 4.16 14.13 13.98
N LYS A 57 5.34 13.66 13.56
CA LYS A 57 6.54 14.50 13.42
C LYS A 57 6.41 15.61 12.37
N ASN A 58 5.49 15.48 11.41
CA ASN A 58 5.30 16.46 10.34
C ASN A 58 3.99 17.24 10.44
N LEU A 59 3.20 17.06 11.51
CA LEU A 59 1.90 17.75 11.66
C LEU A 59 2.00 19.27 11.60
N GLU A 60 3.09 19.85 12.12
CA GLU A 60 3.33 21.30 12.03
C GLU A 60 3.44 21.82 10.59
N LYS A 61 3.84 20.95 9.66
CA LYS A 61 3.99 21.27 8.23
C LYS A 61 2.71 20.99 7.43
N TYR A 62 1.64 20.55 8.08
CA TYR A 62 0.39 20.22 7.41
C TYR A 62 -0.31 21.50 6.95
N ASN A 63 -0.52 21.61 5.63
CA ASN A 63 -1.30 22.69 5.04
C ASN A 63 -2.80 22.33 5.06
N LEU A 64 -3.60 23.12 5.77
CA LEU A 64 -5.06 22.93 5.90
C LEU A 64 -5.82 22.98 4.56
N ALA A 65 -5.23 23.55 3.50
CA ALA A 65 -5.82 23.55 2.16
C ALA A 65 -5.80 22.16 1.49
N ILE A 66 -4.94 21.25 1.95
CA ILE A 66 -4.87 19.87 1.45
C ILE A 66 -5.76 19.00 2.34
N PRO A 67 -6.68 18.17 1.82
CA PRO A 67 -7.45 17.27 2.65
C PRO A 67 -6.55 16.36 3.49
N PHE A 68 -6.77 16.30 4.81
CA PHE A 68 -5.91 15.57 5.74
C PHE A 68 -5.69 14.10 5.33
N LYS A 69 -6.75 13.47 4.81
CA LYS A 69 -6.71 12.11 4.26
C LYS A 69 -5.66 11.94 3.16
N VAL A 70 -5.59 12.90 2.23
CA VAL A 70 -4.63 12.89 1.12
C VAL A 70 -3.22 13.10 1.63
N TRP A 71 -3.04 14.01 2.59
CA TRP A 71 -1.75 14.31 3.19
C TRP A 71 -1.16 13.12 3.95
N ILE A 72 -1.93 12.47 4.84
CA ILE A 72 -1.45 11.28 5.57
C ILE A 72 -1.23 10.08 4.64
N ARG A 73 -2.05 9.94 3.58
CA ARG A 73 -1.85 8.89 2.56
C ARG A 73 -0.49 9.04 1.91
N LYS A 74 -0.11 10.26 1.50
CA LYS A 74 1.18 10.53 0.87
C LYS A 74 2.34 10.15 1.79
N ILE A 75 2.28 10.51 3.06
CA ILE A 75 3.31 10.14 4.05
C ILE A 75 3.38 8.62 4.21
N MET A 76 2.23 7.95 4.31
CA MET A 76 2.18 6.50 4.49
C MET A 76 2.73 5.74 3.28
N VAL A 77 2.27 6.06 2.07
CA VAL A 77 2.75 5.42 0.84
C VAL A 77 4.26 5.64 0.68
N ASN A 78 4.75 6.87 0.85
CA ASN A 78 6.19 7.13 0.78
C ASN A 78 6.97 6.31 1.81
N THR A 79 6.43 6.13 3.02
CA THR A 79 7.07 5.32 4.05
C THR A 79 7.15 3.85 3.67
N LEU A 80 6.10 3.31 3.05
CA LEU A 80 6.07 1.93 2.54
C LEU A 80 7.06 1.74 1.38
N ILE A 81 7.15 2.72 0.47
CA ILE A 81 8.08 2.67 -0.67
C ILE A 81 9.54 2.81 -0.21
N ASP A 82 9.83 3.69 0.75
CA ASP A 82 11.16 3.82 1.33
C ASP A 82 11.65 2.48 1.91
N GLU A 83 10.77 1.80 2.66
CA GLU A 83 11.07 0.49 3.25
C GLU A 83 11.24 -0.59 2.17
N TYR A 84 10.38 -0.59 1.14
CA TYR A 84 10.52 -1.49 0.00
C TYR A 84 11.89 -1.34 -0.68
N ARG A 85 12.32 -0.10 -0.93
CA ARG A 85 13.62 0.19 -1.56
C ARG A 85 14.79 -0.23 -0.67
N LYS A 86 14.68 -0.02 0.64
CA LYS A 86 15.69 -0.46 1.62
C LYS A 86 15.82 -1.99 1.59
N ASN A 87 14.72 -2.71 1.68
CA ASN A 87 14.69 -4.18 1.67
C ASN A 87 15.19 -4.74 0.33
N LYS A 88 14.88 -4.09 -0.80
CA LYS A 88 15.44 -4.46 -2.11
C LYS A 88 16.96 -4.36 -2.12
N ARG A 89 17.51 -3.23 -1.65
CA ARG A 89 18.97 -3.02 -1.57
C ARG A 89 19.66 -4.00 -0.63
N GLU A 90 19.03 -4.37 0.47
CA GLU A 90 19.57 -5.38 1.40
C GLU A 90 19.60 -6.77 0.77
N ARG A 91 18.55 -7.18 0.05
CA ARG A 91 18.56 -8.43 -0.72
C ARG A 91 19.63 -8.44 -1.81
N GLU A 92 19.78 -7.35 -2.55
CA GLU A 92 20.82 -7.21 -3.59
C GLU A 92 22.24 -7.30 -3.02
N LYS A 93 22.45 -6.98 -1.74
CA LYS A 93 23.74 -7.14 -1.05
C LYS A 93 24.00 -8.57 -0.57
N ILE A 94 22.95 -9.37 -0.40
CA ILE A 94 23.02 -10.69 0.24
C ILE A 94 23.13 -11.82 -0.80
N THR A 95 22.81 -11.60 -2.09
CA THR A 95 22.71 -12.72 -3.04
C THR A 95 23.22 -12.44 -4.47
N TYR A 96 24.37 -13.04 -4.82
CA TYR A 96 24.61 -13.69 -6.12
C TYR A 96 23.98 -15.08 -6.10
N VAL A 97 22.64 -15.18 -6.18
CA VAL A 97 21.92 -16.43 -6.49
C VAL A 97 20.56 -15.98 -7.03
N GLU A 98 20.28 -16.35 -8.28
CA GLU A 98 18.94 -16.28 -8.86
C GLU A 98 18.00 -17.15 -8.02
N GLU A 99 17.01 -16.56 -7.36
CA GLU A 99 15.89 -17.35 -6.86
C GLU A 99 14.56 -16.66 -7.18
N TYR A 100 13.86 -17.34 -8.08
CA TYR A 100 12.44 -17.20 -8.38
C TYR A 100 11.67 -17.51 -7.09
N TYR A 101 11.15 -16.49 -6.41
CA TYR A 101 10.30 -16.72 -5.25
C TYR A 101 8.92 -17.17 -5.73
N ASP A 102 8.71 -18.48 -5.69
CA ASP A 102 7.39 -19.11 -5.55
C ASP A 102 6.80 -18.67 -4.21
N SER A 103 5.57 -18.17 -4.21
CA SER A 103 4.84 -17.85 -2.99
C SER A 103 3.49 -18.55 -3.03
N SER A 104 3.54 -19.85 -2.79
CA SER A 104 2.43 -20.60 -2.22
C SER A 104 2.40 -20.43 -0.70
N SER A 105 1.18 -20.39 -0.14
CA SER A 105 0.81 -20.27 1.28
C SER A 105 0.67 -18.84 1.83
N TYR A 106 -0.58 -18.41 2.04
CA TYR A 106 -1.23 -18.44 3.36
C TYR A 106 -2.75 -18.38 3.16
N ALA A 107 -3.40 -19.52 3.34
CA ALA A 107 -4.84 -19.59 3.53
C ALA A 107 -5.11 -19.70 5.03
N ASP A 108 -5.66 -18.64 5.64
CA ASP A 108 -6.73 -18.82 6.62
C ASP A 108 -7.48 -17.51 6.84
N ALA A 109 -8.80 -17.55 6.64
CA ALA A 109 -9.79 -16.60 7.17
C ALA A 109 -11.19 -16.98 6.68
N ASN A 110 -11.81 -17.92 7.40
CA ASN A 110 -13.26 -18.06 7.49
C ASN A 110 -13.84 -16.94 8.38
N GLU A 111 -14.76 -16.12 7.84
CA GLU A 111 -16.13 -15.89 8.34
C GLU A 111 -16.80 -14.66 7.69
N ALA A 112 -18.08 -14.85 7.33
CA ALA A 112 -19.14 -13.86 7.12
C ALA A 112 -19.11 -12.92 5.88
N LEU A 113 -19.47 -13.51 4.73
CA LEU A 113 -20.53 -13.10 3.80
C LEU A 113 -21.00 -11.62 3.78
N SER A 114 -20.30 -10.81 2.97
CA SER A 114 -20.86 -9.87 1.96
C SER A 114 -19.77 -9.20 1.09
N ARG A 115 -18.51 -9.66 1.17
CA ARG A 115 -17.29 -9.04 0.58
C ARG A 115 -16.61 -9.89 -0.49
N ILE A 116 -17.38 -10.67 -1.24
CA ILE A 116 -16.84 -11.73 -2.12
C ILE A 116 -16.01 -11.15 -3.28
N ASP A 117 -16.20 -9.90 -3.68
CA ASP A 117 -15.44 -9.29 -4.80
C ASP A 117 -14.09 -8.68 -4.35
N CYS A 118 -14.09 -7.83 -3.31
CA CYS A 118 -12.88 -7.10 -2.90
C CYS A 118 -11.77 -7.98 -2.29
N LYS A 119 -12.13 -9.03 -1.52
CA LYS A 119 -11.11 -9.93 -0.93
C LYS A 119 -10.44 -10.76 -2.01
N GLN A 120 -11.21 -11.29 -2.96
CA GLN A 120 -10.67 -12.09 -4.07
C GLN A 120 -9.73 -11.26 -4.94
N ILE A 121 -10.13 -10.03 -5.32
CA ILE A 121 -9.25 -9.13 -6.09
C ILE A 121 -7.95 -8.83 -5.33
N TYR A 122 -8.03 -8.61 -4.02
CA TYR A 122 -6.86 -8.38 -3.17
C TYR A 122 -5.91 -9.60 -3.16
N ASP A 123 -6.45 -10.80 -3.01
CA ASP A 123 -5.67 -12.03 -3.04
C ASP A 123 -5.00 -12.25 -4.41
N LEU A 124 -5.68 -11.92 -5.50
CA LEU A 124 -5.10 -11.98 -6.85
C LEU A 124 -3.97 -10.96 -7.05
N ILE A 125 -4.12 -9.74 -6.55
CA ILE A 125 -3.06 -8.71 -6.61
C ILE A 125 -1.81 -9.18 -5.84
N ASN A 126 -1.98 -9.89 -4.73
CA ASN A 126 -0.86 -10.41 -3.94
C ASN A 126 -0.06 -11.51 -4.65
N LEU A 127 -0.66 -12.20 -5.63
CA LEU A 127 0.01 -13.20 -6.46
C LEU A 127 0.81 -12.58 -7.62
N LEU A 128 0.74 -11.26 -7.82
CA LEU A 128 1.53 -10.59 -8.85
C LEU A 128 3.01 -10.58 -8.49
N PRO A 129 3.92 -10.66 -9.49
CA PRO A 129 5.33 -10.39 -9.28
C PRO A 129 5.53 -9.05 -8.58
N GLU A 130 6.43 -9.02 -7.61
CA GLU A 130 6.54 -7.93 -6.63
C GLU A 130 6.57 -6.53 -7.29
N MET A 131 7.40 -6.32 -8.30
CA MET A 131 7.48 -5.01 -8.99
C MET A 131 6.17 -4.66 -9.72
N SER A 132 5.52 -5.63 -10.36
CA SER A 132 4.24 -5.43 -11.04
C SER A 132 3.11 -5.11 -10.05
N LYS A 133 3.11 -5.74 -8.87
CA LYS A 133 2.20 -5.43 -7.76
C LYS A 133 2.37 -3.99 -7.28
N GLN A 134 3.61 -3.56 -7.03
CA GLN A 134 3.93 -2.19 -6.60
C GLN A 134 3.43 -1.15 -7.61
N VAL A 135 3.72 -1.36 -8.90
CA VAL A 135 3.27 -0.48 -9.99
C VAL A 135 1.75 -0.45 -10.09
N PHE A 136 1.07 -1.60 -9.99
CA PHE A 136 -0.38 -1.67 -10.04
C PHE A 136 -1.02 -0.88 -8.89
N ASN A 137 -0.56 -1.10 -7.65
CA ASN A 137 -1.06 -0.39 -6.48
C ASN A 137 -0.88 1.13 -6.61
N LEU A 138 0.31 1.59 -6.96
CA LEU A 138 0.60 3.02 -7.07
C LEU A 138 -0.22 3.68 -8.20
N PHE A 139 -0.31 3.06 -9.37
CA PHE A 139 -0.99 3.64 -10.52
C PHE A 139 -2.51 3.52 -10.42
N VAL A 140 -3.03 2.30 -10.26
CA VAL A 140 -4.47 2.02 -10.36
C VAL A 140 -5.21 2.37 -9.07
N ILE A 141 -4.64 2.04 -7.92
CA ILE A 141 -5.32 2.20 -6.62
C ILE A 141 -5.05 3.58 -6.01
N ASP A 142 -3.78 3.99 -6.00
CA ASP A 142 -3.40 5.25 -5.35
C ASP A 142 -3.47 6.47 -6.31
N GLY A 143 -3.49 6.23 -7.63
CA GLY A 143 -3.76 7.24 -8.66
C GLY A 143 -2.53 8.05 -9.09
N TYR A 144 -1.31 7.53 -8.87
CA TYR A 144 -0.08 8.17 -9.33
C TYR A 144 0.12 8.02 -10.83
N SER A 145 0.72 9.02 -11.48
CA SER A 145 1.13 8.94 -12.88
C SER A 145 2.32 7.98 -13.06
N HIS A 146 2.52 7.44 -14.27
CA HIS A 146 3.68 6.57 -14.55
C HIS A 146 5.02 7.25 -14.27
N LYS A 147 5.10 8.57 -14.45
CA LYS A 147 6.28 9.36 -14.11
C LYS A 147 6.55 9.31 -12.60
N GLU A 148 5.55 9.61 -11.78
CA GLU A 148 5.67 9.56 -10.31
C GLU A 148 5.97 8.14 -9.82
N VAL A 149 5.35 7.12 -10.41
CA VAL A 149 5.64 5.71 -10.09
C VAL A 149 7.10 5.36 -10.41
N GLY A 150 7.61 5.81 -11.56
CA GLY A 150 9.00 5.64 -11.96
C GLY A 150 9.97 6.28 -10.96
N ASP A 151 9.71 7.52 -10.56
CA ASP A 151 10.50 8.25 -9.58
C ASP A 151 10.50 7.55 -8.20
N MET A 152 9.34 7.05 -7.77
CA MET A 152 9.17 6.35 -6.49
C MET A 152 9.92 5.01 -6.46
N LEU A 153 9.82 4.21 -7.53
CA LEU A 153 10.38 2.85 -7.58
C LEU A 153 11.81 2.79 -8.15
N GLY A 154 12.31 3.89 -8.73
CA GLY A 154 13.61 3.93 -9.38
C GLY A 154 13.65 3.16 -10.71
N ILE A 155 12.58 3.27 -11.50
CA ILE A 155 12.43 2.65 -12.82
C ILE A 155 12.03 3.68 -13.87
N SER A 156 12.22 3.39 -15.15
CA SER A 156 11.76 4.31 -16.21
C SER A 156 10.24 4.35 -16.32
N GLU A 157 9.69 5.45 -16.86
CA GLU A 157 8.25 5.56 -17.14
C GLU A 157 7.76 4.42 -18.08
N GLY A 158 8.57 4.06 -19.08
CA GLY A 158 8.30 2.94 -19.98
C GLY A 158 8.26 1.59 -19.25
N THR A 159 9.18 1.39 -18.30
CA THR A 159 9.22 0.20 -17.44
C THR A 159 7.99 0.12 -16.54
N SER A 160 7.52 1.26 -16.01
CA SER A 160 6.25 1.33 -15.26
C SER A 160 5.05 0.91 -16.12
N LYS A 161 4.94 1.41 -17.36
CA LYS A 161 3.88 1.00 -18.30
C LYS A 161 3.93 -0.50 -18.60
N TRP A 162 5.12 -1.05 -18.81
CA TRP A 162 5.32 -2.48 -19.05
C TRP A 162 4.85 -3.33 -17.86
N HIS A 163 5.25 -2.97 -16.63
CA HIS A 163 4.80 -3.67 -15.42
C HIS A 163 3.29 -3.58 -15.21
N LEU A 164 2.67 -2.44 -15.51
CA LEU A 164 1.22 -2.30 -15.43
C LEU A 164 0.51 -3.23 -16.42
N ASN A 165 1.00 -3.33 -17.66
CA ASN A 165 0.46 -4.25 -18.64
C ASN A 165 0.64 -5.71 -18.20
N ALA A 166 1.83 -6.08 -17.70
CA ALA A 166 2.08 -7.42 -17.16
C ALA A 166 1.14 -7.76 -16.00
N ALA A 167 0.91 -6.81 -15.07
CA ALA A 167 -0.04 -6.97 -13.97
C ALA A 167 -1.47 -7.21 -14.48
N ARG A 168 -1.94 -6.39 -15.43
CA ARG A 168 -3.29 -6.53 -16.01
C ARG A 168 -3.49 -7.86 -16.73
N THR A 169 -2.51 -8.29 -17.51
CA THR A 169 -2.55 -9.60 -18.20
C THR A 169 -2.66 -10.72 -17.18
N LYS A 170 -1.81 -10.72 -16.15
CA LYS A 170 -1.81 -11.78 -15.13
C LYS A 170 -3.11 -11.81 -14.31
N LEU A 171 -3.62 -10.64 -13.91
CA LEU A 171 -4.91 -10.56 -13.23
C LEU A 171 -6.05 -11.06 -14.11
N LYS A 172 -6.05 -10.72 -15.41
CA LYS A 172 -7.06 -11.22 -16.36
C LYS A 172 -7.03 -12.74 -16.48
N GLU A 173 -5.84 -13.33 -16.60
CA GLU A 173 -5.68 -14.80 -16.62
C GLU A 173 -6.26 -15.44 -15.35
N GLN A 174 -5.89 -14.91 -14.19
CA GLN A 174 -6.36 -15.43 -12.89
C GLN A 174 -7.87 -15.29 -12.70
N LEU A 175 -8.46 -14.19 -13.18
CA LEU A 175 -9.90 -13.96 -13.09
C LEU A 175 -10.68 -14.92 -14.00
N ILE A 176 -10.14 -15.25 -15.18
CA ILE A 176 -10.73 -16.25 -16.09
C ILE A 176 -10.63 -17.65 -15.48
N GLU A 177 -9.46 -18.03 -14.95
CA GLU A 177 -9.24 -19.33 -14.31
C GLU A 177 -10.18 -19.57 -13.13
N LYS A 178 -10.49 -18.51 -12.36
CA LYS A 178 -11.42 -18.56 -11.23
C LYS A 178 -12.90 -18.37 -11.62
N ASN A 179 -13.22 -18.28 -12.92
CA ASN A 179 -14.57 -18.01 -13.45
C ASN A 179 -15.22 -16.74 -12.87
N ILE A 180 -14.43 -15.72 -12.52
CA ILE A 180 -14.92 -14.46 -11.93
C ILE A 180 -15.45 -13.52 -13.02
N VAL A 181 -14.95 -13.65 -14.26
CA VAL A 181 -15.50 -12.95 -15.44
C VAL A 181 -15.88 -13.98 -16.49
N THR A 182 -17.14 -13.99 -16.91
CA THR A 182 -17.57 -14.82 -18.03
C THR A 182 -16.95 -14.26 -19.30
N THR A 183 -16.10 -15.07 -19.97
CA THR A 183 -15.66 -14.80 -21.34
C THR A 183 -16.90 -14.61 -22.19
N THR A 184 -17.24 -13.35 -22.49
CA THR A 184 -18.19 -13.08 -23.57
C THR A 184 -17.34 -13.16 -24.84
N LEU A 185 -17.64 -14.20 -25.64
CA LEU A 185 -17.05 -14.49 -26.94
C LEU A 185 -17.09 -13.27 -27.87
#